data_AF-A0A662YG61-F1
#
_entry.id   AF-A0A662YG61-F1
#
_cell.length_a   1.000
_cell.length_b   1.000
_cell.length_c   1.000
_cell.angle_alpha   90.00
_cell.angle_beta   90.00
_cell.angle_gamma   90.00
#
_symmetry.space_group_name_H-M   'P 1'
#
loop_
_entity.id
_entity.type
_entity.pdbx_description
1 polymer ?
#
loop_
_entity_poly.entity_id
_entity_poly.type
_entity_poly.pdbx_seq_one_letter_code
_entity_poly.pdbx_strand_id
1 'polypeptide(L)'
;MYAVGSEPLYDSVWDAELIFGCLCRKGYHGYDCSQRTFKLEQTLITSHDAVAWSGHLTTSLLRVEVGSCPRGDDPLTTGQKNEVQVLQCTATGGFFHLFFNGQGTTVPFDATASQLEGMLGSLKTLSKVKVTYTGTATTLCSTTSNAVLIEFVQAFGPQPPIKVMSGLKNVVSLTGGNVFATSAGGVLAGRSSIQGSKEWEFCSNRGDCNHDQLDEVQVLKCIATGGNFRLLYRMSASGDIPFDASSSTLRNILMTSFGFEDLVVEYTSGAQACSAPSSSSSNVIVVTFPLNHGNLPSLRAITMGLTPSGGPSAVTIANNGAAIDGFVSQIGTKESAVCSNRGYCSHLDGTCVCSFGYGSSDGHGNHGNRGDCGHILSKVKYVAQE
;
A
#
# COMPACT_ATOMS: atom_id res chain seq x y z
N MET A 1 -29.97 30.08 2.05
CA MET A 1 -28.52 30.24 2.28
C MET A 1 -27.89 28.86 2.28
N TYR A 2 -26.92 28.67 1.39
CA TYR A 2 -26.00 27.55 1.16
C TYR A 2 -26.57 26.13 0.99
N ALA A 3 -26.52 25.68 -0.27
CA ALA A 3 -26.63 24.28 -0.69
C ALA A 3 -25.24 23.64 -0.73
N VAL A 4 -25.11 22.40 -0.25
CA VAL A 4 -24.01 21.45 -0.52
C VAL A 4 -24.56 20.06 -0.14
N GLY A 5 -24.53 18.97 -0.89
CA GLY A 5 -24.11 18.60 -2.23
C GLY A 5 -24.51 17.12 -2.36
N SER A 6 -25.25 16.74 -3.40
CA SER A 6 -25.60 15.34 -3.68
C SER A 6 -24.47 14.69 -4.47
N GLU A 7 -23.50 14.10 -3.78
CA GLU A 7 -22.39 13.38 -4.41
C GLU A 7 -22.61 11.86 -4.40
N PRO A 8 -22.24 11.16 -5.49
CA PRO A 8 -22.52 9.73 -5.66
C PRO A 8 -21.70 8.86 -4.68
N LEU A 9 -22.39 7.92 -4.05
CA LEU A 9 -21.85 6.92 -3.13
C LEU A 9 -20.72 6.09 -3.79
N TYR A 10 -19.63 5.90 -3.07
CA TYR A 10 -18.48 5.09 -3.50
C TYR A 10 -18.59 3.66 -2.95
N ASP A 11 -18.77 2.66 -3.83
CA ASP A 11 -18.74 1.23 -3.45
C ASP A 11 -17.36 0.56 -3.58
N SER A 12 -16.36 1.23 -4.18
CA SER A 12 -14.95 0.84 -4.12
C SER A 12 -14.06 1.99 -4.60
N VAL A 13 -13.01 2.31 -3.84
CA VAL A 13 -11.85 3.05 -4.35
C VAL A 13 -10.92 1.97 -4.89
N TRP A 14 -10.45 2.10 -6.12
CA TRP A 14 -9.62 1.09 -6.80
C TRP A 14 -8.31 0.74 -6.05
N ASP A 15 -7.96 1.52 -5.01
CA ASP A 15 -6.83 1.30 -4.12
C ASP A 15 -7.20 0.84 -2.69
N ALA A 16 -8.49 0.80 -2.32
CA ALA A 16 -8.92 0.49 -0.95
C ALA A 16 -8.56 -0.94 -0.52
N GLU A 17 -8.26 -1.81 -1.50
CA GLU A 17 -7.94 -3.24 -1.35
C GLU A 17 -6.47 -3.56 -1.71
N LEU A 18 -5.60 -2.55 -1.93
CA LEU A 18 -4.18 -2.77 -2.25
C LEU A 18 -3.27 -2.82 -1.00
N ILE A 19 -3.72 -3.44 0.10
CA ILE A 19 -2.93 -3.54 1.35
C ILE A 19 -1.98 -4.75 1.34
N PHE A 20 -1.23 -4.95 0.27
CA PHE A 20 -0.21 -6.02 0.22
C PHE A 20 1.04 -5.51 -0.49
N GLY A 21 2.22 -5.88 0.03
CA GLY A 21 3.51 -5.48 -0.53
C GLY A 21 4.19 -6.63 -1.26
N CYS A 22 5.14 -6.31 -2.13
CA CYS A 22 5.97 -7.31 -2.79
C CYS A 22 7.24 -7.61 -2.00
N LEU A 23 7.50 -8.88 -1.72
CA LEU A 23 8.80 -9.34 -1.22
C LEU A 23 9.74 -9.54 -2.40
N CYS A 24 10.59 -8.54 -2.67
CA CYS A 24 11.44 -8.54 -3.84
C CYS A 24 12.58 -9.57 -3.76
N ARG A 25 12.83 -10.25 -4.89
CA ARG A 25 14.00 -11.10 -5.07
C ARG A 25 15.28 -10.27 -4.94
N LYS A 26 16.36 -10.94 -4.51
CA LYS A 26 17.68 -10.33 -4.30
C LYS A 26 18.12 -9.48 -5.49
N GLY A 27 18.47 -8.21 -5.21
CA GLY A 27 18.91 -7.23 -6.22
C GLY A 27 17.79 -6.37 -6.80
N TYR A 28 16.55 -6.57 -6.37
CA TYR A 28 15.39 -5.77 -6.76
C TYR A 28 14.73 -5.10 -5.54
N HIS A 29 14.12 -3.93 -5.74
CA HIS A 29 13.42 -3.15 -4.73
C HIS A 29 12.30 -2.30 -5.37
N GLY A 30 11.63 -1.49 -4.56
CA GLY A 30 10.44 -0.72 -4.96
C GLY A 30 9.15 -1.45 -4.61
N TYR A 31 8.01 -0.74 -4.69
CA TYR A 31 6.71 -1.27 -4.24
C TYR A 31 6.25 -2.50 -5.04
N ASP A 32 6.65 -2.61 -6.31
CA ASP A 32 6.34 -3.71 -7.24
C ASP A 32 7.59 -4.50 -7.71
N CYS A 33 8.76 -4.28 -7.08
CA CYS A 33 10.04 -4.90 -7.45
C CYS A 33 10.60 -4.55 -8.85
N SER A 34 10.13 -3.46 -9.45
CA SER A 34 10.61 -2.98 -10.75
C SER A 34 12.01 -2.32 -10.70
N GLN A 35 12.51 -1.92 -9.53
CA GLN A 35 13.77 -1.18 -9.41
C GLN A 35 14.95 -2.09 -9.10
N ARG A 36 16.13 -1.83 -9.68
CA ARG A 36 17.37 -2.57 -9.38
C ARG A 36 18.20 -1.87 -8.32
N THR A 37 18.64 -2.63 -7.32
CA THR A 37 19.66 -2.14 -6.39
C THR A 37 21.01 -2.20 -7.09
N PHE A 38 21.63 -1.03 -7.36
CA PHE A 38 22.99 -0.98 -7.88
C PHE A 38 23.96 -1.57 -6.85
N LYS A 39 24.62 -2.68 -7.20
CA LYS A 39 25.74 -3.21 -6.41
C LYS A 39 26.96 -2.31 -6.60
N LEU A 40 27.43 -1.67 -5.55
CA LEU A 40 28.87 -1.60 -5.31
C LEU A 40 29.27 -2.95 -4.72
N GLU A 41 30.19 -3.65 -5.39
CA GLU A 41 30.73 -4.92 -4.94
C GLU A 41 31.38 -4.80 -3.56
N GLN A 42 31.02 -5.67 -2.61
CA GLN A 42 31.99 -6.52 -1.91
C GLN A 42 31.28 -7.61 -1.07
N THR A 43 31.42 -8.83 -1.58
CA THR A 43 31.73 -10.08 -0.86
C THR A 43 31.24 -10.29 0.58
N LEU A 44 30.23 -11.17 0.72
CA LEU A 44 30.26 -12.49 1.40
C LEU A 44 28.91 -12.80 2.05
N ILE A 45 28.29 -13.90 1.60
CA ILE A 45 27.74 -15.00 2.40
C ILE A 45 27.12 -15.96 1.37
N THR A 46 27.81 -17.08 1.19
CA THR A 46 27.32 -18.29 0.56
C THR A 46 26.52 -19.09 1.59
N SER A 47 25.24 -19.30 1.32
CA SER A 47 24.60 -20.61 1.53
C SER A 47 23.30 -20.63 0.75
N HIS A 48 23.29 -21.53 -0.25
CA HIS A 48 22.08 -22.14 -0.80
C HIS A 48 21.31 -22.76 0.39
N ASP A 49 19.98 -22.68 0.46
CA ASP A 49 19.11 -23.50 -0.37
C ASP A 49 17.82 -22.79 -0.79
N ALA A 50 17.59 -22.83 -2.09
CA ALA A 50 16.28 -22.69 -2.69
C ALA A 50 15.51 -23.99 -2.48
N VAL A 51 14.28 -23.92 -1.98
CA VAL A 51 13.29 -24.99 -2.16
C VAL A 51 12.19 -24.43 -3.06
N ALA A 52 12.11 -24.98 -4.27
CA ALA A 52 11.09 -24.67 -5.27
C ALA A 52 10.04 -25.79 -5.36
N TRP A 53 8.76 -25.38 -5.32
CA TRP A 53 7.58 -25.85 -6.07
C TRP A 53 7.11 -27.33 -6.04
N SER A 54 5.84 -27.54 -5.66
CA SER A 54 4.74 -27.95 -6.58
C SER A 54 3.42 -28.30 -5.85
N GLY A 55 2.28 -27.88 -6.41
CA GLY A 55 0.94 -28.35 -6.02
C GLY A 55 -0.21 -27.44 -6.50
N HIS A 56 -0.96 -27.86 -7.51
CA HIS A 56 -2.08 -27.15 -8.14
C HIS A 56 -3.38 -27.97 -7.99
N LEU A 57 -4.53 -27.28 -7.84
CA LEU A 57 -5.97 -27.69 -7.97
C LEU A 57 -6.61 -28.46 -6.77
N THR A 58 -7.83 -28.19 -6.26
CA THR A 58 -9.13 -27.68 -6.80
C THR A 58 -10.08 -27.13 -5.70
N THR A 59 -11.22 -26.53 -6.13
CA THR A 59 -12.47 -26.11 -5.42
C THR A 59 -12.48 -24.66 -4.90
N SER A 60 -13.04 -23.68 -5.63
CA SER A 60 -14.45 -23.40 -6.01
C SER A 60 -15.30 -22.79 -4.88
N LEU A 61 -15.58 -21.50 -5.06
CA LEU A 61 -16.68 -20.68 -4.51
C LEU A 61 -16.63 -20.26 -3.03
N LEU A 62 -15.87 -19.20 -2.77
CA LEU A 62 -16.41 -17.90 -2.32
C LEU A 62 -15.33 -16.84 -2.63
N ARG A 63 -15.56 -15.96 -3.61
CA ARG A 63 -14.69 -14.78 -3.78
C ARG A 63 -15.00 -13.80 -2.66
N VAL A 64 -14.26 -13.90 -1.57
CA VAL A 64 -13.88 -12.71 -0.81
C VAL A 64 -12.77 -12.07 -1.64
N GLU A 65 -12.94 -10.81 -2.04
CA GLU A 65 -11.85 -10.01 -2.60
C GLU A 65 -10.80 -9.83 -1.49
N VAL A 66 -9.91 -10.81 -1.38
CA VAL A 66 -8.67 -10.70 -0.64
C VAL A 66 -7.82 -9.71 -1.43
N GLY A 67 -7.40 -8.63 -0.77
CA GLY A 67 -6.66 -7.56 -1.42
C GLY A 67 -5.47 -8.06 -2.25
N SER A 68 -5.14 -7.31 -3.29
CA SER A 68 -4.22 -7.76 -4.34
C SER A 68 -2.88 -7.02 -4.25
N CYS A 69 -1.77 -7.73 -4.43
CA CYS A 69 -0.45 -7.10 -4.45
C CYS A 69 -0.30 -6.17 -5.66
N PRO A 70 0.65 -5.21 -5.58
CA PRO A 70 1.07 -4.40 -6.71
C PRO A 70 1.39 -5.27 -7.91
N ARG A 71 0.84 -4.85 -9.05
CA ARG A 71 1.11 -5.41 -10.36
C ARG A 71 1.84 -4.39 -11.20
N GLY A 72 2.68 -4.88 -12.10
CA GLY A 72 3.51 -4.02 -12.92
C GLY A 72 4.07 -4.76 -14.13
N ASP A 73 4.63 -3.95 -15.02
CA ASP A 73 5.41 -4.38 -16.18
C ASP A 73 6.73 -5.01 -15.72
N ASP A 74 7.25 -6.01 -16.43
CA ASP A 74 8.60 -6.50 -16.19
C ASP A 74 9.62 -5.53 -16.87
N PRO A 75 10.49 -4.84 -16.14
CA PRO A 75 11.40 -3.86 -16.76
C PRO A 75 12.51 -4.49 -17.63
N LEU A 76 12.61 -5.83 -17.70
CA LEU A 76 13.54 -6.53 -18.58
C LEU A 76 12.89 -7.01 -19.88
N THR A 77 11.56 -6.92 -20.02
CA THR A 77 10.89 -7.14 -21.30
C THR A 77 10.95 -5.84 -22.09
N THR A 78 11.56 -5.91 -23.28
CA THR A 78 11.82 -4.73 -24.13
C THR A 78 10.89 -4.71 -25.33
N GLY A 79 10.53 -3.52 -25.81
CA GLY A 79 9.72 -3.35 -27.03
C GLY A 79 8.21 -3.49 -26.83
N GLN A 80 7.76 -3.60 -25.59
CA GLN A 80 6.33 -3.64 -25.26
C GLN A 80 5.70 -2.26 -25.34
N LYS A 81 4.37 -2.26 -25.51
CA LYS A 81 3.59 -1.05 -25.71
C LYS A 81 2.45 -1.00 -24.70
N ASN A 82 2.16 0.21 -24.24
CA ASN A 82 0.93 0.50 -23.52
C ASN A 82 -0.28 0.29 -24.45
N GLU A 83 -1.43 -0.04 -23.88
CA GLU A 83 -2.68 0.05 -24.63
C GLU A 83 -2.95 1.50 -24.99
N VAL A 84 -3.30 1.76 -26.26
CA VAL A 84 -3.75 3.07 -26.73
C VAL A 84 -5.05 2.89 -27.47
N GLN A 85 -6.12 3.50 -26.95
CA GLN A 85 -7.39 3.60 -27.64
C GLN A 85 -7.51 4.96 -28.31
N VAL A 86 -8.15 5.02 -29.46
CA VAL A 86 -8.28 6.24 -30.26
C VAL A 86 -9.73 6.66 -30.34
N LEU A 87 -10.00 7.92 -30.01
CA LEU A 87 -11.29 8.56 -30.18
C LEU A 87 -11.19 9.60 -31.30
N GLN A 88 -12.23 9.67 -32.13
CA GLN A 88 -12.41 10.69 -33.15
C GLN A 88 -13.69 11.46 -32.86
N CYS A 89 -13.62 12.79 -32.75
CA CYS A 89 -14.81 13.63 -32.65
C CYS A 89 -14.88 14.69 -33.75
N THR A 90 -16.04 14.77 -34.40
CA THR A 90 -16.47 15.89 -35.23
C THR A 90 -17.78 16.42 -34.68
N ALA A 91 -17.79 17.58 -34.03
CA ALA A 91 -19.00 18.22 -33.54
C ALA A 91 -18.76 19.72 -33.34
N THR A 92 -19.84 20.51 -33.40
CA THR A 92 -19.78 21.97 -33.19
C THR A 92 -20.45 22.42 -31.90
N GLY A 93 -21.05 21.49 -31.15
CA GLY A 93 -21.68 21.76 -29.87
C GLY A 93 -22.17 20.49 -29.16
N GLY A 94 -22.54 20.63 -27.89
CA GLY A 94 -23.18 19.57 -27.10
C GLY A 94 -22.21 18.73 -26.26
N PHE A 95 -22.66 17.53 -25.89
CA PHE A 95 -21.94 16.57 -25.06
C PHE A 95 -22.24 15.12 -25.48
N PHE A 96 -21.45 14.19 -24.98
CA PHE A 96 -21.68 12.76 -25.16
C PHE A 96 -21.19 12.02 -23.92
N HIS A 97 -21.47 10.72 -23.86
CA HIS A 97 -21.03 9.90 -22.74
C HIS A 97 -19.97 8.90 -23.18
N LEU A 98 -18.90 8.80 -22.40
CA LEU A 98 -17.93 7.72 -22.50
C LEU A 98 -18.21 6.70 -21.40
N PHE A 99 -18.13 5.42 -21.74
CA PHE A 99 -18.28 4.31 -20.81
C PHE A 99 -17.06 3.39 -20.85
N PHE A 100 -16.61 2.99 -19.67
CA PHE A 100 -15.58 1.97 -19.48
C PHE A 100 -16.00 1.04 -18.33
N ASN A 101 -16.04 -0.27 -18.61
CA ASN A 101 -16.40 -1.29 -17.60
C ASN A 101 -17.64 -0.95 -16.76
N GLY A 102 -18.71 -0.46 -17.40
CA GLY A 102 -19.99 -0.18 -16.75
C GLY A 102 -20.10 1.18 -16.04
N GLN A 103 -19.01 1.94 -15.90
CA GLN A 103 -19.06 3.33 -15.45
C GLN A 103 -18.95 4.28 -16.63
N GLY A 104 -19.51 5.48 -16.51
CA GLY A 104 -19.41 6.47 -17.57
C GLY A 104 -19.39 7.90 -17.07
N THR A 105 -18.92 8.79 -17.93
CA THR A 105 -18.77 10.22 -17.66
C THR A 105 -19.30 11.04 -18.83
N THR A 106 -19.79 12.24 -18.55
CA THR A 106 -20.30 13.18 -19.55
C THR A 106 -19.16 14.06 -20.03
N VAL A 107 -18.93 14.10 -21.34
CA VAL A 107 -17.83 14.82 -21.97
C VAL A 107 -18.40 15.91 -22.87
N PRO A 108 -18.09 17.21 -22.62
CA PRO A 108 -18.46 18.29 -23.52
C PRO A 108 -17.63 18.26 -24.80
N PHE A 109 -18.21 18.72 -25.91
CA PHE A 109 -17.58 18.70 -27.24
C PHE A 109 -16.27 19.52 -27.29
N ASP A 110 -16.14 20.55 -26.45
CA ASP A 110 -15.03 21.49 -26.40
C ASP A 110 -14.02 21.17 -25.29
N ALA A 111 -14.13 20.00 -24.64
CA ALA A 111 -13.21 19.59 -23.59
C ALA A 111 -11.74 19.70 -24.03
N THR A 112 -10.90 20.25 -23.17
CA THR A 112 -9.44 20.20 -23.33
C THR A 112 -8.90 18.81 -22.97
N ALA A 113 -7.69 18.48 -23.41
CA ALA A 113 -7.06 17.19 -23.10
C ALA A 113 -6.96 16.93 -21.58
N SER A 114 -6.60 17.95 -20.79
CA SER A 114 -6.51 17.84 -19.33
C SER A 114 -7.89 17.66 -18.68
N GLN A 115 -8.93 18.34 -19.19
CA GLN A 115 -10.29 18.11 -18.73
C GLN A 115 -10.75 16.69 -19.05
N LEU A 116 -10.47 16.17 -20.25
CA LEU A 116 -10.80 14.78 -20.60
C LEU A 116 -10.06 13.78 -19.72
N GLU A 117 -8.77 14.01 -19.46
CA GLU A 117 -7.99 13.16 -18.55
C GLU A 117 -8.58 13.16 -17.15
N GLY A 118 -8.99 14.32 -16.63
CA GLY A 118 -9.68 14.43 -15.34
C GLY A 118 -11.05 13.74 -15.32
N MET A 119 -11.84 13.88 -16.39
CA MET A 119 -13.14 13.21 -16.52
C MET A 119 -13.00 11.69 -16.57
N LEU A 120 -12.03 11.17 -17.33
CA LEU A 120 -11.72 9.74 -17.39
C LEU A 120 -11.14 9.24 -16.06
N GLY A 121 -10.28 10.01 -15.41
CA GLY A 121 -9.73 9.70 -14.09
C GLY A 121 -10.77 9.65 -12.97
N SER A 122 -11.98 10.16 -13.19
CA SER A 122 -13.11 10.01 -12.25
C SER A 122 -13.80 8.64 -12.35
N LEU A 123 -13.56 7.86 -13.41
CA LEU A 123 -14.10 6.51 -13.59
C LEU A 123 -13.26 5.52 -12.78
N LYS A 124 -13.84 4.96 -11.71
CA LYS A 124 -13.13 4.08 -10.77
C LYS A 124 -12.72 2.75 -11.39
N THR A 125 -13.45 2.31 -12.41
CA THR A 125 -13.13 1.11 -13.16
C THR A 125 -12.07 1.32 -14.23
N LEU A 126 -11.67 2.57 -14.50
CA LEU A 126 -10.63 2.94 -15.45
C LEU A 126 -9.33 3.19 -14.68
N SER A 127 -8.28 2.45 -15.02
CA SER A 127 -6.93 2.71 -14.51
C SER A 127 -6.39 4.05 -15.01
N LYS A 128 -5.28 4.51 -14.44
CA LYS A 128 -4.67 5.79 -14.84
C LYS A 128 -4.39 5.81 -16.35
N VAL A 129 -4.94 6.83 -17.02
CA VAL A 129 -4.74 7.09 -18.45
C VAL A 129 -4.04 8.43 -18.66
N LYS A 130 -3.36 8.55 -19.80
CA LYS A 130 -2.82 9.80 -20.32
C LYS A 130 -3.56 10.16 -21.60
N VAL A 131 -4.05 11.39 -21.69
CA VAL A 131 -4.78 11.87 -22.87
C VAL A 131 -3.89 12.77 -23.71
N THR A 132 -3.86 12.55 -25.03
CA THR A 132 -3.13 13.41 -25.97
C THR A 132 -3.97 13.67 -27.21
N TYR A 133 -4.13 14.94 -27.58
CA TYR A 133 -4.76 15.33 -28.85
C TYR A 133 -3.68 15.44 -29.92
N THR A 134 -3.97 14.98 -31.13
CA THR A 134 -3.00 15.01 -32.23
C THR A 134 -3.29 16.16 -33.20
N GLY A 135 -2.24 16.73 -33.80
CA GLY A 135 -2.35 17.88 -34.68
C GLY A 135 -2.36 19.20 -33.91
N THR A 136 -3.17 20.16 -34.34
CA THR A 136 -3.28 21.52 -33.76
C THR A 136 -4.56 21.74 -32.96
N ALA A 137 -5.36 20.69 -32.74
CA ALA A 137 -6.63 20.78 -32.05
C ALA A 137 -6.43 21.06 -30.55
N THR A 138 -7.08 22.11 -30.03
CA THR A 138 -7.09 22.47 -28.61
C THR A 138 -8.35 21.98 -27.88
N THR A 139 -9.39 21.63 -28.64
CA THR A 139 -10.67 21.11 -28.16
C THR A 139 -10.89 19.67 -28.66
N LEU A 140 -11.65 18.89 -27.90
CA LEU A 140 -11.92 17.49 -28.19
C LEU A 140 -12.53 17.29 -29.60
N CYS A 141 -13.58 18.03 -29.92
CA CYS A 141 -14.22 18.01 -31.23
C CYS A 141 -13.71 19.14 -32.12
N SER A 142 -13.56 18.86 -33.42
CA SER A 142 -13.22 19.85 -34.45
C SER A 142 -13.96 19.58 -35.75
N THR A 143 -14.01 20.56 -36.65
CA THR A 143 -14.63 20.40 -37.98
C THR A 143 -13.78 19.55 -38.94
N THR A 144 -12.48 19.38 -38.68
CA THR A 144 -11.53 18.64 -39.54
C THR A 144 -11.11 17.30 -38.96
N SER A 145 -11.83 16.79 -37.95
CA SER A 145 -11.52 15.56 -37.19
C SER A 145 -10.29 15.69 -36.29
N ASN A 146 -10.48 15.53 -34.99
CA ASN A 146 -9.39 15.43 -34.00
C ASN A 146 -9.20 13.96 -33.62
N ALA A 147 -7.95 13.45 -33.67
CA ALA A 147 -7.61 12.16 -33.12
C ALA A 147 -7.12 12.34 -31.67
N VAL A 148 -7.87 11.76 -30.75
CA VAL A 148 -7.62 11.77 -29.31
C VAL A 148 -7.06 10.40 -28.93
N LEU A 149 -5.82 10.38 -28.46
CA LEU A 149 -5.13 9.19 -27.96
C LEU A 149 -5.37 9.07 -26.46
N ILE A 150 -5.91 7.94 -26.03
CA ILE A 150 -6.08 7.58 -24.63
C ILE A 150 -5.14 6.41 -24.36
N GLU A 151 -4.00 6.71 -23.73
CA GLU A 151 -2.96 5.75 -23.39
C GLU A 151 -3.15 5.25 -21.96
N PHE A 152 -3.27 3.94 -21.77
CA PHE A 152 -3.35 3.32 -20.44
C PHE A 152 -1.94 3.20 -19.87
N VAL A 153 -1.66 3.99 -18.84
CA VAL A 153 -0.33 4.06 -18.20
C VAL A 153 -0.25 3.25 -16.91
N GLN A 154 -1.33 2.55 -16.56
CA GLN A 154 -1.44 1.63 -15.44
C GLN A 154 -2.48 0.55 -15.79
N ALA A 155 -2.44 -0.60 -15.11
CA ALA A 155 -3.20 -1.79 -15.49
C ALA A 155 -2.86 -2.19 -16.92
N PHE A 156 -1.65 -2.70 -17.11
CA PHE A 156 -1.08 -3.02 -18.41
C PHE A 156 -1.76 -4.22 -19.10
N GLY A 157 -1.35 -4.49 -20.34
CA GLY A 157 -1.96 -5.49 -21.21
C GLY A 157 -3.19 -4.97 -21.97
N PRO A 158 -3.89 -5.83 -22.72
CA PRO A 158 -5.06 -5.45 -23.52
C PRO A 158 -6.20 -4.94 -22.64
N GLN A 159 -6.75 -3.77 -22.95
CA GLN A 159 -7.86 -3.19 -22.18
C GLN A 159 -9.21 -3.34 -22.89
N PRO A 160 -10.33 -3.41 -22.13
CA PRO A 160 -11.67 -3.34 -22.69
C PRO A 160 -11.89 -2.06 -23.52
N PRO A 161 -12.65 -2.10 -24.63
CA PRO A 161 -12.91 -0.91 -25.42
C PRO A 161 -13.73 0.15 -24.66
N ILE A 162 -13.30 1.40 -24.71
CA ILE A 162 -14.11 2.57 -24.32
C ILE A 162 -15.28 2.67 -25.30
N LYS A 163 -16.48 2.74 -24.75
CA LYS A 163 -17.72 2.84 -25.53
C LYS A 163 -18.19 4.28 -25.58
N VAL A 164 -18.57 4.72 -26.76
CA VAL A 164 -19.16 6.04 -27.00
C VAL A 164 -20.67 5.91 -27.06
N MET A 165 -21.36 6.76 -26.31
CA MET A 165 -22.80 6.93 -26.41
C MET A 165 -23.13 8.39 -26.72
N SER A 166 -23.54 8.63 -27.96
CA SER A 166 -23.94 9.93 -28.52
C SER A 166 -25.45 10.15 -28.48
N GLY A 167 -26.17 9.48 -27.57
CA GLY A 167 -27.59 9.72 -27.35
C GLY A 167 -28.22 8.77 -26.32
N LEU A 168 -28.92 9.33 -25.34
CA LEU A 168 -29.99 8.65 -24.61
C LEU A 168 -31.28 8.83 -25.41
N LYS A 169 -32.20 7.85 -25.36
CA LYS A 169 -33.49 7.95 -26.06
C LYS A 169 -34.16 9.28 -25.69
N ASN A 170 -34.42 10.14 -26.68
CA ASN A 170 -35.01 11.50 -26.54
C ASN A 170 -34.12 12.62 -25.96
N VAL A 171 -32.78 12.48 -25.96
CA VAL A 171 -31.85 13.58 -25.64
C VAL A 171 -30.92 13.83 -26.83
N VAL A 172 -30.98 15.03 -27.41
CA VAL A 172 -30.00 15.48 -28.41
C VAL A 172 -28.70 15.74 -27.67
N SER A 173 -27.71 14.85 -27.84
CA SER A 173 -26.45 14.98 -27.12
C SER A 173 -25.44 15.84 -27.90
N LEU A 174 -25.31 15.67 -29.23
CA LEU A 174 -24.36 16.44 -30.05
C LEU A 174 -25.05 17.35 -31.07
N THR A 175 -24.45 18.52 -31.32
CA THR A 175 -24.80 19.41 -32.44
C THR A 175 -23.80 19.19 -33.57
N GLY A 176 -24.28 18.55 -34.64
CA GLY A 176 -23.47 18.23 -35.82
C GLY A 176 -22.43 17.13 -35.58
N GLY A 177 -22.13 16.39 -36.65
CA GLY A 177 -21.11 15.33 -36.71
C GLY A 177 -21.31 14.18 -35.71
N ASN A 178 -20.22 13.46 -35.38
CA ASN A 178 -20.25 12.21 -34.61
C ASN A 178 -18.99 12.00 -33.75
N VAL A 179 -19.09 11.08 -32.79
CA VAL A 179 -17.95 10.59 -32.00
C VAL A 179 -17.79 9.09 -32.24
N PHE A 180 -16.56 8.64 -32.50
CA PHE A 180 -16.22 7.22 -32.67
C PHE A 180 -15.02 6.86 -31.78
N ALA A 181 -14.99 5.62 -31.29
CA ALA A 181 -13.83 5.06 -30.58
C ALA A 181 -13.38 3.77 -31.25
N THR A 182 -12.08 3.50 -31.20
CA THR A 182 -11.50 2.24 -31.67
C THR A 182 -10.37 1.77 -30.76
N SER A 183 -10.17 0.46 -30.71
CA SER A 183 -9.18 -0.23 -29.90
C SER A 183 -8.61 -1.42 -30.67
N ALA A 184 -7.60 -2.10 -30.11
CA ALA A 184 -7.06 -3.36 -30.64
C ALA A 184 -6.62 -3.31 -32.13
N GLY A 185 -6.01 -2.21 -32.57
CA GLY A 185 -5.43 -2.05 -33.91
C GLY A 185 -6.32 -1.33 -34.92
N GLY A 186 -7.56 -0.99 -34.57
CA GLY A 186 -8.40 -0.15 -35.42
C GLY A 186 -7.84 1.27 -35.58
N VAL A 187 -8.19 1.93 -36.69
CA VAL A 187 -7.64 3.23 -37.10
C VAL A 187 -8.74 4.28 -37.16
N LEU A 188 -8.55 5.40 -36.48
CA LEU A 188 -9.43 6.58 -36.54
C LEU A 188 -8.60 7.85 -36.72
N ALA A 189 -9.09 8.79 -37.53
CA ALA A 189 -8.41 10.06 -37.81
C ALA A 189 -6.89 9.93 -38.13
N GLY A 190 -6.50 8.89 -38.88
CA GLY A 190 -5.11 8.65 -39.29
C GLY A 190 -4.20 8.12 -38.17
N ARG A 191 -4.75 7.72 -37.02
CA ARG A 191 -4.02 7.12 -35.89
C ARG A 191 -4.52 5.71 -35.62
N SER A 192 -3.59 4.78 -35.48
CA SER A 192 -3.89 3.41 -35.08
C SER A 192 -3.95 3.30 -33.56
N SER A 193 -4.98 2.63 -33.06
CA SER A 193 -4.97 2.10 -31.69
C SER A 193 -3.90 1.03 -31.55
N ILE A 194 -3.42 0.83 -30.33
CA ILE A 194 -2.37 -0.12 -29.98
C ILE A 194 -2.93 -1.06 -28.93
N GLN A 195 -2.90 -2.35 -29.20
CA GLN A 195 -3.19 -3.34 -28.17
C GLN A 195 -2.03 -3.40 -27.19
N GLY A 196 -2.30 -3.25 -25.89
CA GLY A 196 -1.30 -3.31 -24.83
C GLY A 196 -0.64 -4.68 -24.77
N SER A 197 0.70 -4.70 -24.67
CA SER A 197 1.49 -5.94 -24.64
C SER A 197 2.39 -6.05 -23.39
N LYS A 198 2.34 -5.05 -22.52
CA LYS A 198 3.04 -5.02 -21.24
C LYS A 198 2.44 -6.01 -20.26
N GLU A 199 3.26 -6.67 -19.45
CA GLU A 199 2.76 -7.60 -18.44
C GLU A 199 1.99 -6.86 -17.34
N TRP A 200 1.01 -7.55 -16.76
CA TRP A 200 0.26 -7.09 -15.59
C TRP A 200 0.31 -8.14 -14.48
N GLU A 201 1.54 -8.58 -14.18
CA GLU A 201 1.80 -9.66 -13.25
C GLU A 201 2.11 -9.13 -11.85
N PHE A 202 1.85 -9.97 -10.85
CA PHE A 202 2.17 -9.67 -9.47
C PHE A 202 3.67 -9.44 -9.29
N CYS A 203 4.03 -8.35 -8.58
CA CYS A 203 5.41 -8.00 -8.25
C CYS A 203 6.36 -7.99 -9.46
N SER A 204 5.85 -7.62 -10.65
CA SER A 204 6.59 -7.61 -11.90
C SER A 204 7.36 -8.91 -12.17
N ASN A 205 6.80 -10.06 -11.77
CA ASN A 205 7.44 -11.40 -11.82
C ASN A 205 8.75 -11.54 -11.00
N ARG A 206 9.01 -10.61 -10.09
CA ARG A 206 10.30 -10.44 -9.38
C ARG A 206 10.16 -10.45 -7.86
N GLY A 207 8.99 -10.79 -7.35
CA GLY A 207 8.75 -10.95 -5.92
C GLY A 207 7.59 -11.88 -5.66
N ASP A 208 7.50 -12.34 -4.41
CA ASP A 208 6.35 -13.09 -3.95
C ASP A 208 5.36 -12.13 -3.28
N CYS A 209 4.08 -12.37 -3.54
CA CYS A 209 3.00 -11.66 -2.88
C CYS A 209 3.02 -11.96 -1.38
N ASN A 210 3.31 -10.95 -0.56
CA ASN A 210 3.26 -11.11 0.89
C ASN A 210 1.80 -11.03 1.34
N HIS A 211 1.20 -12.16 1.67
CA HIS A 211 -0.15 -12.23 2.20
C HIS A 211 -0.19 -12.19 3.75
N ASP A 212 0.99 -12.23 4.40
CA ASP A 212 1.08 -12.35 5.84
C ASP A 212 1.21 -10.96 6.48
N GLN A 213 0.21 -10.58 7.27
CA GLN A 213 0.20 -9.36 8.08
C GLN A 213 0.85 -9.67 9.44
N LEU A 214 2.15 -9.48 9.51
CA LEU A 214 3.00 -9.83 10.65
C LEU A 214 3.33 -8.59 11.46
N ASP A 215 3.28 -8.72 12.78
CA ASP A 215 3.81 -7.73 13.70
C ASP A 215 5.33 -7.78 13.74
N GLU A 216 5.95 -6.63 13.99
CA GLU A 216 7.39 -6.61 14.26
C GLU A 216 7.64 -7.29 15.61
N VAL A 217 8.66 -8.14 15.66
CA VAL A 217 9.16 -8.77 16.89
C VAL A 217 10.66 -8.52 17.00
N GLN A 218 11.09 -7.91 18.10
CA GLN A 218 12.50 -7.78 18.44
C GLN A 218 12.82 -8.62 19.67
N VAL A 219 13.97 -9.30 19.65
CA VAL A 219 14.36 -10.24 20.70
C VAL A 219 15.58 -9.70 21.40
N LEU A 220 15.58 -9.69 22.73
CA LEU A 220 16.69 -9.19 23.55
C LEU A 220 17.12 -10.23 24.58
N LYS A 221 18.37 -10.17 24.99
CA LYS A 221 18.91 -10.92 26.12
C LYS A 221 19.79 -10.01 26.96
N CYS A 222 19.45 -9.87 28.24
CA CYS A 222 20.27 -9.14 29.19
C CYS A 222 20.99 -10.11 30.14
N ILE A 223 22.28 -9.86 30.36
CA ILE A 223 23.13 -10.55 31.31
C ILE A 223 23.67 -9.53 32.31
N ALA A 224 23.24 -9.63 33.57
CA ALA A 224 23.68 -8.78 34.67
C ALA A 224 23.18 -9.32 36.02
N THR A 225 23.78 -8.87 37.11
CA THR A 225 23.37 -9.21 38.49
C THR A 225 23.01 -7.99 39.33
N GLY A 226 23.08 -6.79 38.74
CA GLY A 226 22.74 -5.53 39.39
C GLY A 226 22.79 -4.35 38.41
N GLY A 227 22.34 -3.20 38.88
CA GLY A 227 22.38 -1.94 38.14
C GLY A 227 21.23 -1.76 37.15
N ASN A 228 21.37 -0.79 36.26
CA ASN A 228 20.35 -0.39 35.30
C ASN A 228 20.92 -0.33 33.88
N PHE A 229 20.09 -0.59 32.88
CA PHE A 229 20.40 -0.33 31.48
C PHE A 229 19.35 0.59 30.87
N ARG A 230 19.65 1.14 29.69
CA ARG A 230 18.65 1.87 28.89
C ARG A 230 18.60 1.26 27.51
N LEU A 231 17.40 1.20 26.95
CA LEU A 231 17.22 1.00 25.53
C LEU A 231 17.19 2.34 24.80
N LEU A 232 17.60 2.30 23.54
CA LEU A 232 17.59 3.39 22.58
C LEU A 232 16.69 2.98 21.42
N TYR A 233 15.80 3.87 21.03
CA TYR A 233 14.99 3.73 19.82
C TYR A 233 15.09 5.02 19.02
N ARG A 234 15.52 4.92 17.76
CA ARG A 234 15.89 6.07 16.92
C ARG A 234 16.91 6.96 17.67
N MET A 235 16.55 8.21 17.95
CA MET A 235 17.39 9.19 18.67
C MET A 235 17.03 9.33 20.15
N SER A 236 16.01 8.62 20.64
CA SER A 236 15.53 8.70 22.01
C SER A 236 16.14 7.61 22.87
N ALA A 237 16.42 7.93 24.14
CA ALA A 237 16.79 6.96 25.16
C ALA A 237 15.61 6.77 26.13
N SER A 238 15.44 5.52 26.59
CA SER A 238 14.47 5.22 27.65
C SER A 238 14.92 5.72 29.01
N GLY A 239 13.98 5.76 29.96
CA GLY A 239 14.28 5.82 31.38
C GLY A 239 15.14 4.63 31.83
N ASP A 240 15.68 4.69 33.04
CA ASP A 240 16.47 3.58 33.60
C ASP A 240 15.61 2.33 33.72
N ILE A 241 16.09 1.22 33.14
CA ILE A 241 15.50 -0.11 33.25
C ILE A 241 16.33 -0.90 34.27
N PRO A 242 15.78 -1.22 35.45
CA PRO A 242 16.45 -2.08 36.42
C PRO A 242 16.80 -3.44 35.83
N PHE A 243 17.94 -4.02 36.21
CA PHE A 243 18.31 -5.37 35.77
C PHE A 243 17.26 -6.43 36.14
N ASP A 244 16.53 -6.21 37.22
CA ASP A 244 15.48 -7.05 37.76
C ASP A 244 14.06 -6.59 37.38
N ALA A 245 13.93 -5.70 36.39
CA ALA A 245 12.63 -5.22 35.94
C ALA A 245 11.71 -6.40 35.57
N SER A 246 10.46 -6.33 36.02
CA SER A 246 9.40 -7.22 35.53
C SER A 246 9.06 -6.90 34.07
N SER A 247 8.45 -7.86 33.36
CA SER A 247 7.99 -7.63 31.97
C SER A 247 7.01 -6.44 31.88
N SER A 248 6.12 -6.28 32.86
CA SER A 248 5.21 -5.13 32.95
C SER A 248 5.94 -3.80 33.18
N THR A 249 6.97 -3.78 34.02
CA THR A 249 7.78 -2.59 34.26
C THR A 249 8.54 -2.21 33.00
N LEU A 250 9.19 -3.18 32.34
CA LEU A 250 9.86 -2.97 31.07
C LEU A 250 8.90 -2.45 30.00
N ARG A 251 7.75 -3.09 29.82
CA ARG A 251 6.68 -2.63 28.91
C ARG A 251 6.33 -1.16 29.15
N ASN A 252 6.04 -0.79 30.39
CA ASN A 252 5.63 0.57 30.74
C ASN A 252 6.74 1.60 30.50
N ILE A 253 8.00 1.26 30.80
CA ILE A 253 9.14 2.13 30.52
C ILE A 253 9.26 2.39 29.01
N LEU A 254 9.16 1.35 28.18
CA LEU A 254 9.29 1.48 26.73
C LEU A 254 8.14 2.26 26.10
N MET A 255 6.90 1.99 26.51
CA MET A 255 5.73 2.74 26.04
C MET A 255 5.84 4.22 26.41
N THR A 256 6.18 4.53 27.67
CA THR A 256 6.29 5.92 28.13
C THR A 256 7.48 6.64 27.50
N SER A 257 8.59 5.95 27.28
CA SER A 257 9.82 6.56 26.75
C SER A 257 9.76 6.82 25.24
N PHE A 258 9.09 5.96 24.49
CA PHE A 258 9.13 5.96 23.02
C PHE A 258 7.78 6.22 22.36
N GLY A 259 6.69 6.29 23.13
CA GLY A 259 5.34 6.46 22.60
C GLY A 259 4.83 5.21 21.86
N PHE A 260 5.35 4.02 22.19
CA PHE A 260 4.79 2.78 21.63
C PHE A 260 3.37 2.54 22.14
N GLU A 261 2.53 2.04 21.26
CA GLU A 261 1.12 1.75 21.53
C GLU A 261 0.96 0.24 21.79
N ASP A 262 0.35 -0.10 22.91
CA ASP A 262 0.07 -1.48 23.36
C ASP A 262 1.20 -2.50 23.12
N LEU A 263 2.42 -2.13 23.54
CA LEU A 263 3.59 -2.99 23.41
C LEU A 263 3.41 -4.31 24.18
N VAL A 264 3.78 -5.44 23.60
CA VAL A 264 3.75 -6.74 24.31
C VAL A 264 5.18 -7.16 24.64
N VAL A 265 5.43 -7.46 25.91
CA VAL A 265 6.76 -7.89 26.41
C VAL A 265 6.59 -9.21 27.16
N GLU A 266 7.23 -10.26 26.65
CA GLU A 266 7.19 -11.60 27.22
C GLU A 266 8.58 -12.09 27.59
N TYR A 267 8.67 -12.76 28.75
CA TYR A 267 9.91 -13.37 29.25
C TYR A 267 9.80 -14.87 29.08
N THR A 268 10.82 -15.48 28.49
CA THR A 268 10.83 -16.93 28.25
C THR A 268 11.10 -17.72 29.52
N SER A 269 11.72 -17.09 30.52
CA SER A 269 11.92 -17.69 31.84
C SER A 269 12.13 -16.63 32.93
N GLY A 270 11.77 -16.96 34.17
CA GLY A 270 11.95 -16.07 35.32
C GLY A 270 11.02 -14.85 35.32
N ALA A 271 11.30 -13.93 36.25
CA ALA A 271 10.48 -12.72 36.48
C ALA A 271 11.26 -11.41 36.30
N GLN A 272 12.53 -11.49 35.87
CA GLN A 272 13.50 -10.40 35.83
C GLN A 272 14.11 -10.27 34.43
N ALA A 273 14.36 -9.04 33.98
CA ALA A 273 14.87 -8.74 32.64
C ALA A 273 16.24 -9.40 32.37
N CYS A 274 17.16 -9.36 33.33
CA CYS A 274 18.52 -9.86 33.18
C CYS A 274 18.72 -11.20 33.86
N SER A 275 19.49 -12.08 33.20
CA SER A 275 19.96 -13.34 33.78
C SER A 275 21.38 -13.23 34.32
N ALA A 276 21.72 -14.06 35.30
CA ALA A 276 23.09 -14.13 35.79
C ALA A 276 24.03 -14.73 34.71
N PRO A 277 25.31 -14.31 34.63
CA PRO A 277 26.24 -14.75 33.58
C PRO A 277 26.45 -16.28 33.46
N SER A 278 26.19 -17.04 34.52
CA SER A 278 26.40 -18.49 34.60
C SER A 278 25.11 -19.31 34.72
N SER A 279 23.95 -18.72 34.40
CA SER A 279 22.67 -19.44 34.44
C SER A 279 22.55 -20.46 33.30
N SER A 280 22.15 -21.69 33.61
CA SER A 280 21.91 -22.77 32.63
C SER A 280 20.72 -22.51 31.69
N SER A 281 19.84 -21.59 32.07
CA SER A 281 18.80 -21.02 31.21
C SER A 281 18.84 -19.51 31.35
N SER A 282 18.92 -18.80 30.23
CA SER A 282 18.84 -17.34 30.20
C SER A 282 17.42 -16.92 29.85
N ASN A 283 16.91 -15.92 30.56
CA ASN A 283 15.71 -15.21 30.14
C ASN A 283 15.98 -14.51 28.79
N VAL A 284 15.09 -14.76 27.84
CA VAL A 284 15.01 -14.05 26.57
C VAL A 284 13.78 -13.17 26.63
N ILE A 285 13.95 -11.92 26.26
CA ILE A 285 12.89 -10.91 26.23
C ILE A 285 12.39 -10.82 24.80
N VAL A 286 11.12 -11.19 24.58
CA VAL A 286 10.44 -11.06 23.30
C VAL A 286 9.58 -9.80 23.35
N VAL A 287 9.85 -8.86 22.44
CA VAL A 287 9.12 -7.60 22.33
C VAL A 287 8.36 -7.59 21.02
N THR A 288 7.04 -7.67 21.08
CA THR A 288 6.15 -7.62 19.93
C THR A 288 5.53 -6.23 19.84
N PHE A 289 5.37 -5.71 18.63
CA PHE A 289 4.82 -4.40 18.33
C PHE A 289 3.51 -4.52 17.54
N PRO A 290 2.35 -4.72 18.21
CA PRO A 290 1.09 -4.96 17.52
C PRO A 290 0.56 -3.76 16.74
N LEU A 291 0.77 -2.55 17.30
CA LEU A 291 0.19 -1.29 16.80
C LEU A 291 1.23 -0.34 16.18
N ASN A 292 2.51 -0.62 16.37
CA ASN A 292 3.60 0.09 15.71
C ASN A 292 4.03 -0.73 14.48
N HIS A 293 3.27 -0.59 13.40
CA HIS A 293 3.39 -1.41 12.20
C HIS A 293 4.68 -1.15 11.39
N GLY A 294 4.96 -2.07 10.46
CA GLY A 294 6.09 -2.03 9.53
C GLY A 294 7.40 -2.55 10.11
N ASN A 295 8.47 -2.48 9.32
CA ASN A 295 9.82 -2.82 9.77
C ASN A 295 10.33 -1.70 10.68
N LEU A 296 10.32 -1.94 12.00
CA LEU A 296 10.77 -0.95 12.96
C LEU A 296 12.31 -0.97 13.10
N PRO A 297 12.95 0.21 13.26
CA PRO A 297 14.36 0.27 13.60
C PRO A 297 14.70 -0.60 14.81
N SER A 298 15.83 -1.30 14.75
CA SER A 298 16.32 -2.10 15.86
C SER A 298 16.52 -1.25 17.12
N LEU A 299 16.06 -1.77 18.25
CA LEU A 299 16.45 -1.30 19.57
C LEU A 299 17.96 -1.44 19.72
N ARG A 300 18.55 -0.54 20.50
CA ARG A 300 19.97 -0.57 20.90
C ARG A 300 20.07 -0.43 22.41
N ALA A 301 21.15 -0.89 23.03
CA ALA A 301 21.31 -0.85 24.47
C ALA A 301 22.46 0.08 24.91
N ILE A 302 22.24 0.80 26.00
CA ILE A 302 23.27 1.44 26.81
C ILE A 302 23.41 0.64 28.10
N THR A 303 24.57 0.01 28.29
CA THR A 303 24.83 -0.94 29.38
C THR A 303 25.78 -0.40 30.44
N MET A 304 26.22 0.87 30.35
CA MET A 304 27.21 1.46 31.25
C MET A 304 26.79 1.47 32.73
N GLY A 305 25.48 1.38 33.01
CA GLY A 305 24.93 1.33 34.37
C GLY A 305 24.76 -0.08 34.93
N LEU A 306 25.08 -1.14 34.18
CA LEU A 306 24.98 -2.52 34.65
C LEU A 306 26.22 -2.87 35.49
N THR A 307 26.00 -3.56 36.61
CA THR A 307 27.09 -4.04 37.47
C THR A 307 27.29 -5.54 37.30
N PRO A 308 28.52 -5.99 37.04
CA PRO A 308 28.83 -7.42 36.94
C PRO A 308 29.07 -8.05 38.33
N SER A 309 28.54 -9.26 38.54
CA SER A 309 29.10 -10.22 39.49
C SER A 309 29.15 -11.60 38.83
N GLY A 310 30.34 -12.21 38.82
CA GLY A 310 30.55 -13.54 38.23
C GLY A 310 30.71 -13.61 36.70
N GLY A 311 30.83 -12.47 35.99
CA GLY A 311 31.06 -12.43 34.53
C GLY A 311 30.76 -11.06 33.91
N PRO A 312 30.98 -10.89 32.59
CA PRO A 312 30.70 -9.63 31.89
C PRO A 312 29.18 -9.37 31.82
N SER A 313 28.78 -8.10 31.97
CA SER A 313 27.41 -7.66 31.74
C SER A 313 27.21 -7.26 30.28
N ALA A 314 26.09 -7.69 29.68
CA ALA A 314 25.81 -7.44 28.27
C ALA A 314 24.30 -7.37 28.01
N VAL A 315 23.92 -6.61 26.99
CA VAL A 315 22.58 -6.67 26.40
C VAL A 315 22.75 -6.92 24.90
N THR A 316 22.22 -8.04 24.43
CA THR A 316 22.24 -8.44 23.02
C THR A 316 20.84 -8.27 22.45
N ILE A 317 20.75 -7.81 21.20
CA ILE A 317 19.48 -7.53 20.52
C ILE A 317 19.51 -8.19 19.14
N ALA A 318 18.43 -8.86 18.78
CA ALA A 318 18.17 -9.45 17.48
C ALA A 318 16.94 -8.79 16.84
N ASN A 319 17.09 -8.48 15.55
CA ASN A 319 16.10 -7.84 14.69
C ASN A 319 16.30 -8.41 13.25
N ASN A 320 15.32 -8.22 12.35
CA ASN A 320 15.39 -8.59 10.95
C ASN A 320 15.64 -10.10 10.70
N GLY A 321 15.01 -10.98 11.48
CA GLY A 321 15.13 -12.44 11.32
C GLY A 321 16.30 -13.06 12.08
N ALA A 322 17.12 -12.27 12.79
CA ALA A 322 18.16 -12.80 13.68
C ALA A 322 17.53 -13.50 14.90
N ALA A 323 18.26 -14.44 15.51
CA ALA A 323 17.77 -15.21 16.65
C ALA A 323 18.69 -15.12 17.86
N ILE A 324 18.11 -15.23 19.06
CA ILE A 324 18.82 -15.39 20.33
C ILE A 324 18.24 -16.62 21.04
N ASP A 325 19.10 -17.58 21.40
CA ASP A 325 18.73 -18.80 22.11
C ASP A 325 17.51 -19.54 21.52
N GLY A 326 17.38 -19.53 20.18
CA GLY A 326 16.28 -20.19 19.45
C GLY A 326 15.04 -19.33 19.22
N PHE A 327 14.95 -18.14 19.81
CA PHE A 327 13.86 -17.19 19.57
C PHE A 327 14.22 -16.25 18.43
N VAL A 328 13.41 -16.25 17.38
CA VAL A 328 13.67 -15.53 16.12
C VAL A 328 12.92 -14.20 16.13
N SER A 329 13.63 -13.12 15.85
CA SER A 329 13.02 -11.80 15.59
C SER A 329 12.26 -11.80 14.25
N GLN A 330 11.25 -10.95 14.13
CA GLN A 330 10.33 -10.94 13.00
C GLN A 330 10.23 -9.54 12.42
N ILE A 331 10.35 -9.45 11.09
CA ILE A 331 10.15 -8.20 10.36
C ILE A 331 8.64 -7.94 10.30
N GLY A 332 8.20 -6.78 10.79
CA GLY A 332 6.84 -6.32 10.66
C GLY A 332 6.49 -5.99 9.21
N THR A 333 5.34 -6.48 8.75
CA THR A 333 4.88 -6.33 7.37
C THR A 333 3.58 -5.53 7.25
N LYS A 334 2.89 -5.28 8.38
CA LYS A 334 1.72 -4.40 8.44
C LYS A 334 2.07 -2.98 7.95
N GLU A 335 1.17 -2.36 7.21
CA GLU A 335 1.38 -1.02 6.67
C GLU A 335 1.38 0.03 7.79
N SER A 336 2.39 0.91 7.82
CA SER A 336 2.44 2.08 8.70
C SER A 336 2.18 3.35 7.89
N ALA A 337 0.91 3.68 7.69
CA ALA A 337 0.48 4.86 6.94
C ALA A 337 -0.18 5.92 7.83
N VAL A 338 0.07 7.19 7.51
CA VAL A 338 -0.60 8.32 8.16
C VAL A 338 -2.10 8.20 7.90
N CYS A 339 -2.90 8.18 8.97
CA CYS A 339 -4.35 8.02 8.90
C CYS A 339 -4.79 6.80 8.08
N SER A 340 -4.00 5.72 8.12
CA SER A 340 -4.24 4.48 7.36
C SER A 340 -4.45 4.70 5.86
N ASN A 341 -3.88 5.78 5.30
CA ASN A 341 -4.14 6.28 3.94
C ASN A 341 -5.64 6.53 3.62
N ARG A 342 -6.46 6.65 4.67
CA ARG A 342 -7.93 6.72 4.64
C ARG A 342 -8.46 7.95 5.36
N GLY A 343 -7.62 8.96 5.49
CA GLY A 343 -7.96 10.24 6.09
C GLY A 343 -6.84 11.25 5.87
N TYR A 344 -7.13 12.50 6.20
CA TYR A 344 -6.14 13.57 6.22
C TYR A 344 -5.68 13.80 7.66
N CYS A 345 -4.36 13.91 7.87
CA CYS A 345 -3.81 14.28 9.17
C CYS A 345 -3.93 15.78 9.36
N SER A 346 -4.80 16.21 10.26
CA SER A 346 -4.87 17.59 10.70
C SER A 346 -3.65 17.88 11.57
N HIS A 347 -2.72 18.65 11.02
CA HIS A 347 -1.50 19.04 11.73
C HIS A 347 -1.73 20.07 12.84
N LEU A 348 -2.95 20.62 12.95
CA LEU A 348 -3.30 21.60 13.98
C LEU A 348 -3.54 20.93 15.34
N ASP A 349 -4.14 19.73 15.33
CA ASP A 349 -4.54 18.98 16.51
C ASP A 349 -3.89 17.59 16.59
N GLY A 350 -3.17 17.17 15.54
CA GLY A 350 -2.53 15.86 15.46
C GLY A 350 -3.53 14.72 15.26
N THR A 351 -4.74 15.02 14.77
CA THR A 351 -5.81 14.03 14.61
C THR A 351 -6.04 13.67 13.15
N CYS A 352 -6.44 12.43 12.90
CA CYS A 352 -6.88 12.03 11.57
C CYS A 352 -8.35 12.37 11.35
N VAL A 353 -8.60 13.18 10.32
CA VAL A 353 -9.92 13.42 9.77
C VAL A 353 -10.19 12.32 8.75
N CYS A 354 -11.02 11.35 9.11
CA CYS A 354 -11.26 10.17 8.29
C CYS A 354 -12.11 10.48 7.06
N SER A 355 -11.72 9.87 5.94
CA SER A 355 -12.52 9.83 4.73
C SER A 355 -13.84 9.11 5.02
N PHE A 356 -14.88 9.48 4.26
CA PHE A 356 -16.20 8.88 4.42
C PHE A 356 -16.15 7.34 4.34
N GLY A 357 -16.86 6.67 5.25
CA GLY A 357 -16.87 5.21 5.38
C GLY A 357 -15.75 4.64 6.27
N TYR A 358 -14.86 5.49 6.77
CA TYR A 358 -13.78 5.09 7.67
C TYR A 358 -13.87 5.82 9.00
N GLY A 359 -13.50 5.13 10.06
CA GLY A 359 -13.53 5.60 11.42
C GLY A 359 -12.30 5.14 12.19
N SER A 360 -12.21 5.64 13.41
CA SER A 360 -11.14 5.28 14.34
C SER A 360 -11.17 3.78 14.64
N SER A 361 -9.98 3.17 14.68
CA SER A 361 -9.82 1.74 14.92
C SER A 361 -9.15 1.40 16.25
N ASP A 362 -9.07 0.11 16.57
CA ASP A 362 -8.23 -0.46 17.62
C ASP A 362 -6.83 -0.88 17.10
N GLY A 363 -6.48 -0.47 15.88
CA GLY A 363 -5.27 -0.85 15.15
C GLY A 363 -5.25 -2.31 14.64
N HIS A 364 -6.35 -3.04 14.81
CA HIS A 364 -6.57 -4.38 14.27
C HIS A 364 -7.75 -4.42 13.29
N GLY A 365 -8.24 -3.24 12.88
CA GLY A 365 -9.36 -3.08 11.94
C GLY A 365 -10.74 -3.08 12.61
N ASN A 366 -10.85 -3.35 13.91
CA ASN A 366 -12.12 -3.18 14.63
C ASN A 366 -12.31 -1.72 15.03
N HIS A 367 -13.54 -1.37 15.42
CA HIS A 367 -13.83 -0.04 15.94
C HIS A 367 -13.04 0.21 17.22
N GLY A 368 -12.36 1.35 17.31
CA GLY A 368 -11.61 1.73 18.50
C GLY A 368 -11.38 3.23 18.55
N ASN A 369 -10.54 3.70 19.47
CA ASN A 369 -10.33 5.12 19.76
C ASN A 369 -8.95 5.63 19.33
N ARG A 370 -8.23 4.88 18.49
CA ARG A 370 -6.86 5.24 18.05
C ARG A 370 -6.79 6.50 17.19
N GLY A 371 -7.89 6.87 16.54
CA GLY A 371 -7.99 8.06 15.70
C GLY A 371 -7.19 7.93 14.40
N ASP A 372 -7.20 6.76 13.77
CA ASP A 372 -6.29 6.38 12.68
C ASP A 372 -6.98 6.02 11.35
N CYS A 373 -8.31 6.09 11.28
CA CYS A 373 -9.11 5.76 10.10
C CYS A 373 -8.94 4.31 9.61
N GLY A 374 -8.50 3.41 10.51
CA GLY A 374 -8.28 2.00 10.19
C GLY A 374 -9.54 1.13 10.22
N HIS A 375 -10.67 1.65 10.70
CA HIS A 375 -11.90 0.89 10.85
C HIS A 375 -12.90 1.23 9.75
N ILE A 376 -13.47 0.21 9.10
CA ILE A 376 -14.53 0.38 8.12
C ILE A 376 -15.86 0.55 8.84
N LEU A 377 -16.48 1.71 8.69
CA LEU A 377 -17.79 1.98 9.26
C LEU A 377 -18.87 1.22 8.49
N SER A 378 -19.82 0.63 9.22
CA SER A 378 -20.94 -0.10 8.63
C SER A 378 -21.78 0.77 7.68
N LYS A 379 -22.29 0.19 6.58
CA LYS A 379 -23.18 0.88 5.64
C LYS A 379 -24.45 1.33 6.38
N VAL A 380 -24.61 2.63 6.61
CA VAL A 380 -25.89 3.18 7.07
C VAL A 380 -26.86 3.11 5.89
N LYS A 381 -27.80 2.16 5.91
CA LYS A 381 -28.98 2.23 5.06
C LYS A 381 -29.78 3.45 5.51
N TYR A 382 -29.83 4.47 4.68
CA TYR A 382 -30.86 5.50 4.83
C TYR A 382 -32.22 4.81 4.68
N VAL A 383 -32.95 4.68 5.77
CA VAL A 383 -34.40 4.48 5.73
C VAL A 383 -34.96 5.86 5.47
N ALA A 384 -35.46 6.10 4.25
CA ALA A 384 -36.20 7.33 3.98
C ALA A 384 -37.40 7.37 4.95
N GLN A 385 -37.47 8.38 5.80
CA GLN A 385 -38.67 8.68 6.56
C GLN A 385 -39.72 9.19 5.57
N GLU A 386 -40.91 8.58 5.63
CA GLU A 386 -42.08 8.88 4.78
C GLU A 386 -42.55 10.33 4.86
#